data_AF-A0A5J4RWX4-F1
#
_entry.id   AF-A0A5J4RWX4-F1
#
_cell.length_a   1.000
_cell.length_b   1.000
_cell.length_c   1.000
_cell.angle_alpha   90.00
_cell.angle_beta   90.00
_cell.angle_gamma   90.00
#
_symmetry.space_group_name_H-M   'P 1'
#
loop_
_entity.id
_entity.type
_entity.pdbx_description
1 polymer ?
#
loop_
_entity_poly.entity_id
_entity_poly.type
_entity_poly.pdbx_seq_one_letter_code
_entity_poly.pdbx_strand_id
1 'polypeptide(L)'
;MKKSVVLLLCIVTLASCGGKKESKKYLKAANDSLTIELLERDKEVNELMAIFNEVQEGFRQINNAENRVGFTRGTIAENAISARQQITADIEFITSTMAENRKQINKLQNMLNKSRSNVGELKKAVEALTEELAEKTRRIEELQAELASKNIRIQELDAAVTALMADKESLAVDNEIKSKVVANQDKALNTAWFVFGTKPELREQKILQKGDVLKSADFNKDYFTEIDIRTQKEIKLYSKG
;
A
#
# COMPACT_ATOMS: atom_id res chain seq x y z
N MET A 1 93.14 36.89 -24.97
CA MET A 1 94.26 36.28 -25.74
C MET A 1 93.86 34.86 -26.11
N LYS A 2 94.17 34.44 -27.36
CA LYS A 2 93.82 33.18 -28.06
C LYS A 2 92.33 33.09 -28.46
N LYS A 3 91.86 33.52 -29.66
CA LYS A 3 92.22 33.22 -31.07
C LYS A 3 92.19 31.72 -31.39
N SER A 4 91.15 31.29 -32.13
CA SER A 4 91.23 30.70 -33.49
C SER A 4 89.80 30.28 -33.94
N VAL A 5 89.15 30.90 -34.95
CA VAL A 5 89.37 30.79 -36.43
C VAL A 5 88.68 29.49 -36.93
N VAL A 6 87.53 29.53 -37.63
CA VAL A 6 87.31 29.59 -39.11
C VAL A 6 86.21 28.55 -39.43
N LEU A 7 85.32 28.58 -40.43
CA LEU A 7 84.97 29.39 -41.61
C LEU A 7 83.83 28.58 -42.27
N LEU A 8 82.63 29.17 -42.45
CA LEU A 8 82.05 29.53 -43.75
C LEU A 8 81.59 28.36 -44.66
N LEU A 9 80.41 28.61 -45.23
CA LEU A 9 80.05 28.29 -46.63
C LEU A 9 79.45 26.90 -46.92
N CYS A 10 78.12 26.84 -47.05
CA CYS A 10 77.46 26.76 -48.37
C CYS A 10 75.94 26.78 -48.23
N ILE A 11 75.37 27.98 -48.47
CA ILE A 11 73.97 28.17 -48.87
C ILE A 11 73.85 27.74 -50.34
N VAL A 12 72.69 27.17 -50.69
CA VAL A 12 72.23 26.66 -52.01
C VAL A 12 72.76 25.26 -52.34
N THR A 13 71.92 24.22 -52.33
CA THR A 13 70.97 23.93 -53.43
C THR A 13 69.63 23.34 -52.95
N LEU A 14 68.60 24.20 -52.90
CA LEU A 14 67.21 23.77 -53.07
C LEU A 14 66.96 23.48 -54.55
N ALA A 15 67.48 22.36 -55.03
CA ALA A 15 67.18 21.81 -56.34
C ALA A 15 66.77 20.34 -56.20
N SER A 16 65.63 20.10 -55.57
CA SER A 16 64.83 18.90 -55.85
C SER A 16 63.35 19.25 -55.76
N CYS A 17 62.86 19.86 -56.82
CA CYS A 17 61.43 19.98 -57.10
C CYS A 17 60.94 18.62 -57.65
N GLY A 18 60.93 17.61 -56.77
CA GLY A 18 60.44 16.26 -57.04
C GLY A 18 59.74 15.61 -55.82
N GLY A 19 60.12 15.99 -54.59
CA GLY A 19 59.57 15.43 -53.34
C GLY A 19 58.28 16.08 -52.81
N LYS A 20 57.77 17.16 -53.42
CA LYS A 20 56.55 17.85 -52.96
C LYS A 20 55.24 17.09 -53.24
N LYS A 21 55.24 16.08 -54.13
CA LYS A 21 54.03 15.29 -54.44
C LYS A 21 53.82 14.12 -53.48
N GLU A 22 54.89 13.46 -53.01
CA GLU A 22 54.79 12.36 -52.06
C GLU A 22 54.48 12.83 -50.63
N SER A 23 55.11 13.92 -50.18
CA SER A 23 54.79 14.53 -48.88
C SER A 23 53.34 15.00 -48.81
N LYS A 24 52.78 15.51 -49.91
CA LYS A 24 51.38 15.93 -50.00
C LYS A 24 50.41 14.74 -49.97
N LYS A 25 50.76 13.60 -50.58
CA LYS A 25 49.97 12.35 -50.50
C LYS A 25 49.96 11.78 -49.09
N TYR A 26 51.12 11.73 -48.43
CA TYR A 26 51.22 11.28 -47.03
C TYR A 26 50.45 12.19 -46.08
N LEU A 27 50.60 13.52 -46.21
CA LEU A 27 49.86 14.50 -45.42
C LEU A 27 48.34 14.39 -45.65
N LYS A 28 47.92 14.11 -46.89
CA LYS A 28 46.51 13.90 -47.22
C LYS A 28 45.98 12.60 -46.60
N ALA A 29 46.71 11.50 -46.71
CA ALA A 29 46.33 10.23 -46.09
C ALA A 29 46.27 10.33 -44.55
N ALA A 30 47.20 11.06 -43.93
CA ALA A 30 47.17 11.32 -42.49
C ALA A 30 45.97 12.19 -42.08
N ASN A 31 45.63 13.20 -42.89
CA ASN A 31 44.46 14.05 -42.65
C ASN A 31 43.15 13.29 -42.87
N ASP A 32 43.04 12.50 -43.94
CA ASP A 32 41.90 11.63 -44.22
C ASP A 32 41.71 10.61 -43.08
N SER A 33 42.82 10.03 -42.56
CA SER A 33 42.80 9.15 -41.38
C SER A 33 42.35 9.86 -40.11
N LEU A 34 42.83 11.07 -39.84
CA LEU A 34 42.38 11.87 -38.69
C LEU A 34 40.89 12.21 -38.80
N THR A 35 40.41 12.49 -40.01
CA THR A 35 39.01 12.85 -40.26
C THR A 35 38.09 11.66 -39.97
N ILE A 36 38.49 10.45 -40.35
CA ILE A 36 37.76 9.22 -40.03
C ILE A 36 37.71 8.99 -38.52
N GLU A 37 38.85 9.13 -37.83
CA GLU A 37 38.91 8.96 -36.37
C GLU A 37 38.02 10.01 -35.65
N LEU A 38 38.06 11.27 -36.07
CA LEU A 38 37.18 12.31 -35.53
C LEU A 38 35.69 12.01 -35.75
N LEU A 39 35.31 11.51 -36.93
CA LEU A 39 33.92 11.11 -37.21
C LEU A 39 33.45 9.95 -36.32
N GLU A 40 34.30 8.95 -36.08
CA GLU A 40 33.99 7.86 -35.14
C GLU A 40 33.86 8.37 -33.71
N ARG A 41 34.74 9.28 -33.29
CA ARG A 41 34.65 9.93 -31.97
C ARG A 41 33.39 10.75 -31.78
N ASP A 42 33.00 11.53 -32.78
CA ASP A 42 31.77 12.33 -32.73
C ASP A 42 30.55 11.43 -32.60
N LYS A 43 30.53 10.28 -33.30
CA LYS A 43 29.47 9.29 -33.17
C LYS A 43 29.39 8.70 -31.76
N GLU A 44 30.52 8.33 -31.17
CA GLU A 44 30.57 7.81 -29.78
C GLU A 44 30.07 8.85 -28.78
N VAL A 45 30.48 10.11 -28.91
CA VAL A 45 30.04 11.21 -28.02
C VAL A 45 28.54 11.46 -28.17
N ASN A 46 28.04 11.47 -29.40
CA ASN A 46 26.60 11.64 -29.64
C ASN A 46 25.78 10.49 -29.03
N GLU A 47 26.25 9.24 -29.13
CA GLU A 47 25.58 8.10 -28.50
C GLU A 47 25.64 8.18 -26.96
N LEU A 48 26.78 8.58 -26.39
CA LEU A 48 26.90 8.81 -24.94
C LEU A 48 25.90 9.87 -24.45
N MET A 49 25.79 10.99 -25.16
CA MET A 49 24.85 12.06 -24.80
C MET A 49 23.40 11.63 -24.96
N ALA A 50 23.08 10.81 -25.97
CA ALA A 50 21.74 10.25 -26.14
C ALA A 50 21.35 9.36 -24.95
N ILE A 51 22.20 8.40 -24.57
CA ILE A 51 21.93 7.50 -23.44
C ILE A 51 21.88 8.30 -22.12
N PHE A 52 22.74 9.30 -21.95
CA PHE A 52 22.71 10.18 -20.78
C PHE A 52 21.35 10.90 -20.64
N ASN A 53 20.84 11.46 -21.73
CA ASN A 53 19.54 12.12 -21.75
C ASN A 53 18.39 11.14 -21.46
N GLU A 54 18.46 9.91 -21.97
CA GLU A 54 17.48 8.86 -21.66
C GLU A 54 17.46 8.53 -20.16
N VAL A 55 18.63 8.40 -19.52
CA VAL A 55 18.73 8.13 -18.08
C VAL A 55 18.15 9.28 -17.26
N GLN A 56 18.49 10.54 -17.61
CA GLN A 56 17.95 11.74 -16.97
C GLN A 56 16.43 11.81 -17.07
N GLU A 57 15.90 11.52 -18.25
CA GLU A 57 14.46 11.44 -18.47
C GLU A 57 13.82 10.32 -17.62
N GLY A 58 14.47 9.16 -17.52
CA GLY A 58 14.06 8.08 -16.63
C GLY A 58 13.98 8.53 -15.16
N PHE A 59 14.98 9.26 -14.67
CA PHE A 59 14.94 9.82 -13.30
C PHE A 59 13.82 10.83 -13.10
N ARG A 60 13.54 11.69 -14.10
CA ARG A 60 12.39 12.59 -14.06
C ARG A 60 11.07 11.82 -13.94
N GLN A 61 10.92 10.74 -14.71
CA GLN A 61 9.74 9.88 -14.64
C GLN A 61 9.60 9.19 -13.28
N ILE A 62 10.72 8.67 -12.75
CA ILE A 62 10.77 8.07 -11.40
C ILE A 62 10.34 9.10 -10.35
N ASN A 63 10.92 10.29 -10.35
CA ASN A 63 10.57 11.37 -9.41
C ASN A 63 9.08 11.71 -9.45
N ASN A 64 8.51 11.82 -10.66
CA ASN A 64 7.08 12.10 -10.81
C ASN A 64 6.21 10.97 -10.25
N ALA A 65 6.60 9.71 -10.45
CA ALA A 65 5.90 8.55 -9.89
C ALA A 65 6.04 8.48 -8.36
N GLU A 66 7.23 8.73 -7.82
CA GLU A 66 7.46 8.80 -6.38
C GLU A 66 6.60 9.89 -5.71
N ASN A 67 6.47 11.06 -6.34
CA ASN A 67 5.61 12.14 -5.85
C ASN A 67 4.13 11.74 -5.83
N ARG A 68 3.65 10.98 -6.83
CA ARG A 68 2.29 10.43 -6.84
C ARG A 68 2.09 9.45 -5.69
N VAL A 69 3.03 8.51 -5.49
CA VAL A 69 2.98 7.57 -4.36
C VAL A 69 2.93 8.32 -3.03
N GLY A 70 3.74 9.37 -2.88
CA GLY A 70 3.76 10.22 -1.68
C GLY A 70 2.44 10.94 -1.42
N PHE A 71 1.85 11.55 -2.45
CA PHE A 71 0.57 12.29 -2.35
C PHE A 71 -0.60 11.35 -2.07
N THR A 72 -0.72 10.26 -2.83
CA THR A 72 -1.80 9.26 -2.67
C THR A 72 -1.76 8.64 -1.27
N ARG A 73 -0.58 8.48 -0.66
CA ARG A 73 -0.45 8.01 0.73
C ARG A 73 -1.01 9.00 1.77
N GLY A 74 -1.00 10.30 1.47
CA GLY A 74 -1.47 11.36 2.38
C GLY A 74 -2.97 11.61 2.37
N THR A 75 -3.69 11.17 1.34
CA THR A 75 -5.11 11.54 1.07
C THR A 75 -6.08 10.35 1.07
N ILE A 76 -5.71 9.20 1.66
CA ILE A 76 -6.49 7.93 1.65
C ILE A 76 -7.77 7.98 2.51
N ALA A 77 -8.60 9.02 2.37
CA ALA A 77 -9.88 9.14 3.07
C ALA A 77 -11.09 8.81 2.17
N GLU A 78 -11.00 9.02 0.86
CA GLU A 78 -12.20 8.97 -0.02
C GLU A 78 -12.30 7.74 -0.93
N ASN A 79 -11.19 7.04 -1.26
CA ASN A 79 -11.26 5.85 -2.11
C ASN A 79 -10.03 4.92 -1.95
N ALA A 80 -9.99 4.14 -0.86
CA ALA A 80 -8.79 3.37 -0.46
C ALA A 80 -8.39 2.25 -1.45
N ILE A 81 -9.33 1.69 -2.21
CA ILE A 81 -9.05 0.60 -3.16
C ILE A 81 -8.32 1.14 -4.39
N SER A 82 -8.82 2.23 -4.99
CA SER A 82 -8.20 2.85 -6.17
C SER A 82 -6.83 3.44 -5.82
N ALA A 83 -6.70 4.04 -4.63
CA ALA A 83 -5.42 4.53 -4.12
C ALA A 83 -4.36 3.42 -4.03
N ARG A 84 -4.75 2.23 -3.53
CA ARG A 84 -3.83 1.08 -3.41
C ARG A 84 -3.39 0.54 -4.77
N GLN A 85 -4.31 0.46 -5.73
CA GLN A 85 -4.01 0.04 -7.10
C GLN A 85 -3.05 1.03 -7.77
N GLN A 86 -3.28 2.33 -7.61
CA GLN A 86 -2.42 3.37 -8.17
C GLN A 86 -1.00 3.32 -7.58
N ILE A 87 -0.88 3.20 -6.25
CA ILE A 87 0.43 3.06 -5.59
C ILE A 87 1.18 1.82 -6.12
N THR A 88 0.47 0.71 -6.32
CA THR A 88 1.08 -0.54 -6.84
C THR A 88 1.61 -0.33 -8.26
N ALA A 89 0.77 0.25 -9.14
CA ALA A 89 1.16 0.54 -10.52
C ALA A 89 2.34 1.53 -10.60
N ASP A 90 2.35 2.56 -9.75
CA ASP A 90 3.45 3.53 -9.70
C ASP A 90 4.76 2.88 -9.22
N ILE A 91 4.72 1.98 -8.23
CA ILE A 91 5.90 1.25 -7.77
C ILE A 91 6.43 0.27 -8.83
N GLU A 92 5.55 -0.45 -9.52
CA GLU A 92 5.93 -1.32 -10.63
C GLU A 92 6.60 -0.52 -11.76
N PHE A 93 6.00 0.62 -12.12
CA PHE A 93 6.58 1.56 -13.07
C PHE A 93 7.97 2.02 -12.64
N ILE A 94 8.12 2.54 -11.41
CA ILE A 94 9.42 2.99 -10.88
C ILE A 94 10.45 1.86 -10.95
N THR A 95 10.08 0.65 -10.50
CA THR A 95 10.97 -0.51 -10.49
C THR A 95 11.46 -0.84 -11.90
N SER A 96 10.56 -0.80 -12.89
CA SER A 96 10.91 -1.07 -14.29
C SER A 96 11.83 0.01 -14.88
N THR A 97 11.54 1.30 -14.63
CA THR A 97 12.35 2.42 -15.11
C THR A 97 13.72 2.43 -14.45
N MET A 98 13.80 2.12 -13.15
CA MET A 98 15.06 1.95 -12.42
C MET A 98 15.94 0.84 -13.01
N ALA A 99 15.32 -0.29 -13.39
CA ALA A 99 16.03 -1.39 -14.03
C ALA A 99 16.58 -1.01 -15.41
N GLU A 100 15.84 -0.21 -16.18
CA GLU A 100 16.31 0.28 -17.48
C GLU A 100 17.42 1.33 -17.33
N ASN A 101 17.25 2.31 -16.44
CA ASN A 101 18.29 3.28 -16.09
C ASN A 101 19.58 2.57 -15.65
N ARG A 102 19.49 1.48 -14.88
CA ARG A 102 20.64 0.66 -14.49
C ARG A 102 21.39 0.10 -15.69
N LYS A 103 20.66 -0.44 -16.69
CA LYS A 103 21.29 -0.97 -17.92
C LYS A 103 21.97 0.15 -18.72
N GLN A 104 21.30 1.29 -18.87
CA GLN A 104 21.82 2.44 -19.59
C GLN A 104 23.05 3.05 -18.91
N ILE A 105 23.05 3.18 -17.58
CA ILE A 105 24.21 3.61 -16.78
C ILE A 105 25.38 2.64 -16.97
N ASN A 106 25.15 1.33 -16.92
CA ASN A 106 26.19 0.34 -17.21
C ASN A 106 26.73 0.47 -18.64
N LYS A 107 25.86 0.77 -19.62
CA LYS A 107 26.29 1.03 -21.01
C LYS A 107 27.16 2.29 -21.09
N LEU A 108 26.77 3.38 -20.44
CA LEU A 108 27.56 4.62 -20.34
C LEU A 108 28.93 4.36 -19.71
N GLN A 109 28.99 3.65 -18.59
CA GLN A 109 30.24 3.28 -17.92
C GLN A 109 31.16 2.47 -18.85
N ASN A 110 30.61 1.47 -19.55
CA ASN A 110 31.38 0.65 -20.49
C ASN A 110 31.93 1.46 -21.67
N MET A 111 31.14 2.37 -22.23
CA MET A 111 31.57 3.23 -23.33
C MET A 111 32.63 4.25 -22.86
N LEU A 112 32.47 4.83 -21.68
CA LEU A 112 33.44 5.73 -21.05
C LEU A 112 34.78 5.06 -20.74
N ASN A 113 34.76 3.78 -20.37
CA ASN A 113 35.98 3.00 -20.10
C ASN A 113 36.74 2.63 -21.38
N LYS A 114 36.02 2.46 -22.49
CA LYS A 114 36.61 2.15 -23.81
C LYS A 114 37.08 3.40 -24.56
N SER A 115 36.49 4.56 -24.27
CA SER A 115 36.86 5.82 -24.89
C SER A 115 38.27 6.24 -24.47
N ARG A 116 39.13 6.54 -25.46
CA ARG A 116 40.46 7.16 -25.23
C ARG A 116 40.36 8.65 -24.83
N SER A 117 39.16 9.21 -24.78
CA SER A 117 38.92 10.63 -24.45
C SER A 117 38.83 10.80 -22.94
N ASN A 118 39.58 11.77 -22.41
CA ASN A 118 39.54 12.13 -20.98
C ASN A 118 38.29 12.96 -20.67
N VAL A 119 37.10 12.36 -20.76
CA VAL A 119 35.82 13.03 -20.46
C VAL A 119 35.56 12.98 -18.95
N GLY A 120 36.42 13.64 -18.18
CA GLY A 120 36.39 13.61 -16.71
C GLY A 120 35.05 14.07 -16.12
N GLU A 121 34.39 15.04 -16.74
CA GLU A 121 33.07 15.53 -16.31
C GLU A 121 31.96 14.50 -16.55
N LEU A 122 31.96 13.83 -17.70
CA LEU A 122 30.95 12.81 -18.01
C LEU A 122 31.10 11.58 -17.10
N LYS A 123 32.33 11.22 -16.73
CA LYS A 123 32.58 10.18 -15.72
C LYS A 123 31.96 10.54 -14.37
N LYS A 124 32.20 11.77 -13.88
CA LYS A 124 31.60 12.27 -12.64
C LYS A 124 30.07 12.31 -12.72
N ALA A 125 29.52 12.71 -13.85
CA ALA A 125 28.07 12.73 -14.04
C ALA A 125 27.47 11.32 -13.99
N VAL A 126 28.13 10.32 -14.59
CA VAL A 126 27.70 8.92 -14.55
C VAL A 126 27.85 8.32 -13.14
N GLU A 127 28.89 8.69 -12.40
CA GLU A 127 29.05 8.35 -10.98
C GLU A 127 27.87 8.91 -10.15
N ALA A 128 27.54 10.19 -10.32
CA ALA A 128 26.39 10.80 -9.66
C ALA A 128 25.06 10.11 -10.00
N LEU A 129 24.85 9.73 -11.28
CA LEU A 129 23.67 8.96 -11.67
C LEU A 129 23.63 7.56 -11.03
N THR A 130 24.79 6.95 -10.83
CA THR A 130 24.90 5.64 -10.16
C THR A 130 24.55 5.76 -8.68
N GLU A 131 25.00 6.82 -8.02
CA GLU A 131 24.67 7.12 -6.63
C GLU A 131 23.17 7.42 -6.46
N GLU A 132 22.59 8.27 -7.33
CA GLU A 132 21.16 8.58 -7.32
C GLU A 132 20.31 7.31 -7.52
N LEU A 133 20.71 6.43 -8.44
CA LEU A 133 20.05 5.14 -8.64
C LEU A 133 20.10 4.28 -7.38
N ALA A 134 21.23 4.25 -6.68
CA ALA A 134 21.38 3.47 -5.46
C ALA A 134 20.49 4.01 -4.33
N GLU A 135 20.44 5.34 -4.15
CA GLU A 135 19.57 5.99 -3.17
C GLU A 135 18.09 5.68 -3.44
N LYS A 136 17.65 5.85 -4.69
CA LYS A 136 16.28 5.53 -5.10
C LYS A 136 15.94 4.06 -4.97
N THR A 137 16.92 3.17 -5.17
CA THR A 137 16.72 1.72 -5.00
C THR A 137 16.38 1.43 -3.55
N ARG A 138 17.18 1.98 -2.61
CA ARG A 138 16.92 1.82 -1.18
C ARG A 138 15.56 2.41 -0.79
N ARG A 139 15.21 3.57 -1.35
CA ARG A 139 13.92 4.21 -1.08
C ARG A 139 12.74 3.35 -1.51
N ILE A 140 12.83 2.70 -2.68
CA ILE A 140 11.77 1.82 -3.18
C ILE A 140 11.68 0.54 -2.36
N GLU A 141 12.80 -0.04 -1.94
CA GLU A 141 12.81 -1.19 -1.03
C GLU A 141 12.15 -0.85 0.32
N GLU A 142 12.46 0.31 0.89
CA GLU A 142 11.80 0.83 2.11
C GLU A 142 10.27 0.96 1.91
N LEU A 143 9.85 1.55 0.79
CA LEU A 143 8.43 1.72 0.47
C LEU A 143 7.71 0.38 0.30
N GLN A 144 8.33 -0.59 -0.38
CA GLN A 144 7.77 -1.94 -0.55
C GLN A 144 7.63 -2.66 0.80
N ALA A 145 8.63 -2.56 1.68
CA ALA A 145 8.56 -3.12 3.02
C ALA A 145 7.46 -2.47 3.88
N GLU A 146 7.32 -1.14 3.82
CA GLU A 146 6.27 -0.41 4.52
C GLU A 146 4.87 -0.86 4.03
N LEU A 147 4.68 -1.01 2.72
CA LEU A 147 3.42 -1.48 2.15
C LEU A 147 3.08 -2.91 2.55
N ALA A 148 4.07 -3.82 2.54
CA ALA A 148 3.87 -5.19 2.99
C ALA A 148 3.44 -5.25 4.47
N SER A 149 4.09 -4.47 5.34
CA SER A 149 3.73 -4.34 6.75
C SER A 149 2.31 -3.79 6.93
N LYS A 150 1.94 -2.74 6.19
CA LYS A 150 0.57 -2.18 6.23
C LYS A 150 -0.47 -3.18 5.73
N ASN A 151 -0.14 -3.99 4.72
CA ASN A 151 -1.07 -5.00 4.20
C ASN A 151 -1.36 -6.10 5.24
N ILE A 152 -0.34 -6.54 5.98
CA ILE A 152 -0.52 -7.47 7.12
C ILE A 152 -1.43 -6.83 8.17
N ARG A 153 -1.18 -5.56 8.53
CA ARG A 153 -2.01 -4.85 9.50
C ARG A 153 -3.47 -4.74 9.08
N ILE A 154 -3.74 -4.54 7.79
CA ILE A 154 -5.10 -4.50 7.26
C ILE A 154 -5.78 -5.87 7.40
N GLN A 155 -5.09 -6.96 7.09
CA GLN A 155 -5.62 -8.31 7.28
C GLN A 155 -5.94 -8.61 8.75
N GLU A 156 -5.08 -8.19 9.69
CA GLU A 156 -5.35 -8.30 11.12
C GLU A 156 -6.60 -7.52 11.54
N LEU A 157 -6.76 -6.29 11.02
CA LEU A 157 -7.93 -5.46 11.29
C LEU A 157 -9.21 -6.06 10.70
N ASP A 158 -9.16 -6.59 9.48
CA ASP A 158 -10.30 -7.26 8.84
C ASP A 158 -10.75 -8.49 9.65
N ALA A 159 -9.79 -9.28 10.16
CA ALA A 159 -10.08 -10.41 11.03
C ALA A 159 -10.69 -9.95 12.37
N ALA A 160 -10.15 -8.90 12.99
CA ALA A 160 -10.66 -8.35 14.25
C ALA A 160 -12.08 -7.78 14.08
N VAL A 161 -12.36 -7.08 12.98
CA VAL A 161 -13.70 -6.57 12.66
C VAL A 161 -14.68 -7.71 12.47
N THR A 162 -14.29 -8.75 11.74
CA THR A 162 -15.14 -9.94 11.53
C THR A 162 -15.47 -10.63 12.84
N ALA A 163 -14.49 -10.80 13.73
CA ALA A 163 -14.70 -11.36 15.06
C ALA A 163 -15.64 -10.49 15.91
N LEU A 164 -15.43 -9.17 15.93
CA LEU A 164 -16.31 -8.23 16.64
C LEU A 164 -17.75 -8.24 16.09
N MET A 165 -17.93 -8.41 14.78
CA MET A 165 -19.26 -8.54 14.19
C MET A 165 -19.95 -9.84 14.62
N ALA A 166 -19.23 -10.96 14.67
CA ALA A 166 -19.75 -12.24 15.16
C ALA A 166 -20.12 -12.16 16.66
N ASP A 167 -19.25 -11.58 17.48
CA ASP A 167 -19.51 -11.38 18.91
C ASP A 167 -20.74 -10.49 19.13
N LYS A 168 -20.86 -9.40 18.36
CA LYS A 168 -22.02 -8.51 18.41
C LYS A 168 -23.32 -9.24 18.08
N GLU A 169 -23.33 -10.07 17.04
CA GLU A 169 -24.51 -10.85 16.66
C GLU A 169 -24.88 -11.86 17.74
N SER A 170 -23.89 -12.58 18.28
CA SER A 170 -24.10 -13.52 19.39
C SER A 170 -24.69 -12.80 20.62
N LEU A 171 -24.15 -11.65 20.99
CA LEU A 171 -24.65 -10.86 22.12
C LEU A 171 -26.06 -10.31 21.87
N ALA A 172 -26.39 -9.96 20.63
CA ALA A 172 -27.75 -9.51 20.28
C ALA A 172 -28.77 -10.64 20.48
N VAL A 173 -28.45 -11.85 20.00
CA VAL A 173 -29.30 -13.04 20.18
C VAL A 173 -29.44 -13.41 21.66
N ASP A 174 -28.34 -13.45 22.41
CA ASP A 174 -28.35 -13.76 23.84
C ASP A 174 -29.21 -12.76 24.64
N ASN A 175 -29.11 -11.47 24.31
CA ASN A 175 -29.91 -10.43 24.95
C ASN A 175 -31.40 -10.56 24.62
N GLU A 176 -31.76 -10.93 23.40
CA GLU A 176 -33.16 -11.18 23.03
C GLU A 176 -33.73 -12.36 23.82
N ILE A 177 -32.99 -13.47 23.92
CA ILE A 177 -33.39 -14.65 24.70
C ILE A 177 -33.55 -14.29 26.18
N LYS A 178 -32.55 -13.61 26.77
CA LYS A 178 -32.61 -13.17 28.16
C LYS A 178 -33.79 -12.25 28.42
N SER A 179 -34.06 -11.31 27.51
CA SER A 179 -35.22 -10.41 27.63
C SER A 179 -36.54 -11.18 27.67
N LYS A 180 -36.73 -12.18 26.79
CA LYS A 180 -37.92 -13.05 26.80
C LYS A 180 -38.04 -13.86 28.09
N VAL A 181 -36.94 -14.42 28.59
CA VAL A 181 -36.91 -15.18 29.85
C VAL A 181 -37.28 -14.27 31.03
N VAL A 182 -36.69 -13.09 31.12
CA VAL A 182 -36.99 -12.11 32.17
C VAL A 182 -38.45 -11.68 32.11
N ALA A 183 -39.00 -11.41 30.92
CA ALA A 183 -40.41 -11.06 30.77
C ALA A 183 -41.35 -12.19 31.23
N ASN A 184 -41.03 -13.44 30.90
CA ASN A 184 -41.82 -14.60 31.34
C ASN A 184 -41.73 -14.83 32.86
N GLN A 185 -40.54 -14.68 33.44
CA GLN A 185 -40.32 -14.77 34.88
C GLN A 185 -41.06 -13.64 35.62
N ASP A 186 -40.97 -12.41 35.12
CA ASP A 186 -41.69 -11.27 35.69
C ASP A 186 -43.21 -11.50 35.64
N LYS A 187 -43.75 -11.99 34.51
CA LYS A 187 -45.17 -12.36 34.43
C LYS A 187 -45.52 -13.42 35.48
N ALA A 188 -44.76 -14.51 35.55
CA ALA A 188 -45.02 -15.61 36.48
C ALA A 188 -44.96 -15.18 37.96
N LEU A 189 -44.01 -14.31 38.32
CA LEU A 189 -43.86 -13.78 39.69
C LEU A 189 -45.03 -12.85 40.07
N ASN A 190 -45.65 -12.20 39.09
CA ASN A 190 -46.76 -11.28 39.32
C ASN A 190 -48.14 -11.90 39.02
N THR A 191 -48.20 -13.16 38.58
CA THR A 191 -49.46 -13.87 38.40
C THR A 191 -49.99 -14.39 39.75
N ALA A 192 -51.22 -14.04 40.09
CA ALA A 192 -52.00 -14.72 41.12
C ALA A 192 -53.27 -15.31 40.53
N TRP A 193 -53.87 -16.26 41.24
CA TRP A 193 -55.10 -16.93 40.85
C TRP A 193 -56.13 -16.70 41.94
N PHE A 194 -57.30 -16.18 41.59
CA PHE A 194 -58.38 -15.95 42.55
C PHE A 194 -59.67 -16.63 42.10
N VAL A 195 -60.52 -16.92 43.08
CA VAL A 195 -61.83 -17.53 42.86
C VAL A 195 -62.79 -17.07 43.95
N PHE A 196 -64.05 -16.90 43.61
CA PHE A 196 -65.11 -16.60 44.57
C PHE A 196 -66.40 -17.27 44.13
N GLY A 197 -67.22 -17.64 45.10
CA GLY A 197 -68.48 -18.34 44.90
C GLY A 197 -69.14 -18.65 46.22
N THR A 198 -70.36 -19.16 46.16
CA THR A 198 -71.10 -19.64 47.32
C THR A 198 -70.47 -20.93 47.87
N LYS A 199 -70.70 -21.24 49.15
CA LYS A 199 -70.17 -22.46 49.78
C LYS A 199 -70.53 -23.75 49.02
N PRO A 200 -71.74 -23.92 48.48
CA PRO A 200 -72.07 -25.08 47.64
C PRO A 200 -71.22 -25.16 46.37
N GLU A 201 -71.08 -24.06 45.62
CA GLU A 201 -70.29 -23.99 44.39
C GLU A 201 -68.81 -24.35 44.65
N LEU A 202 -68.21 -23.78 45.69
CA LEU A 202 -66.82 -24.07 46.05
C LEU A 202 -66.61 -25.54 46.50
N ARG A 203 -67.63 -26.20 47.06
CA ARG A 203 -67.58 -27.64 47.42
C ARG A 203 -67.67 -28.52 46.18
N GLU A 204 -68.54 -28.18 45.23
CA GLU A 204 -68.69 -28.90 43.96
C GLU A 204 -67.39 -28.88 43.15
N GLN A 205 -66.71 -27.73 43.13
CA GLN A 205 -65.40 -27.57 42.49
C GLN A 205 -64.24 -28.15 43.31
N LYS A 206 -64.54 -28.80 44.45
CA LYS A 206 -63.57 -29.41 45.39
C LYS A 206 -62.56 -28.42 46.00
N ILE A 207 -62.85 -27.12 45.95
CA ILE A 207 -62.00 -26.03 46.49
C ILE A 207 -62.18 -25.89 48.01
N LEU A 208 -63.41 -26.10 48.51
CA LEU A 208 -63.76 -26.08 49.93
C LEU A 208 -64.24 -27.47 50.38
N GLN A 209 -63.55 -28.10 51.32
CA GLN A 209 -63.87 -29.46 51.80
C GLN A 209 -63.93 -29.49 53.32
N LYS A 210 -65.11 -29.77 53.89
CA LYS A 210 -65.32 -29.90 55.36
C LYS A 210 -64.78 -28.71 56.19
N GLY A 211 -64.70 -27.51 55.59
CA GLY A 211 -64.19 -26.30 56.24
C GLY A 211 -62.75 -25.94 55.86
N ASP A 212 -62.00 -26.87 55.28
CA ASP A 212 -60.64 -26.65 54.80
C ASP A 212 -60.65 -26.16 53.33
N VAL A 213 -59.82 -25.17 53.02
CA VAL A 213 -59.65 -24.60 51.67
C VAL A 213 -58.37 -25.16 51.04
N LEU A 214 -58.44 -25.62 49.78
CA LEU A 214 -57.29 -26.04 48.97
C LEU A 214 -56.35 -27.10 49.62
N LYS A 215 -56.88 -27.98 50.47
CA LYS A 215 -56.09 -29.08 51.05
C LYS A 215 -55.91 -30.29 50.15
N SER A 216 -56.84 -30.52 49.22
CA SER A 216 -56.73 -31.60 48.23
C SER A 216 -55.92 -31.13 47.04
N ALA A 217 -55.12 -32.00 46.42
CA ALA A 217 -54.50 -31.75 45.13
C ALA A 217 -55.48 -31.90 43.94
N ASP A 218 -56.64 -32.52 44.18
CA ASP A 218 -57.72 -32.78 43.24
C ASP A 218 -58.82 -31.73 43.37
N PHE A 219 -58.49 -30.46 43.07
CA PHE A 219 -59.47 -29.37 42.97
C PHE A 219 -59.56 -28.87 41.52
N ASN A 220 -60.70 -28.29 41.14
CA ASN A 220 -60.86 -27.74 39.80
C ASN A 220 -60.02 -26.46 39.64
N LYS A 221 -58.85 -26.59 39.00
CA LYS A 221 -57.95 -25.47 38.70
C LYS A 221 -58.54 -24.50 37.68
N ASP A 222 -59.39 -24.97 36.78
CA ASP A 222 -60.02 -24.15 35.73
C ASP A 222 -61.08 -23.20 36.29
N TYR A 223 -61.49 -23.39 37.55
CA TYR A 223 -62.42 -22.49 38.24
C TYR A 223 -61.73 -21.21 38.78
N PHE A 224 -60.40 -21.13 38.69
CA PHE A 224 -59.64 -19.94 39.09
C PHE A 224 -59.47 -18.97 37.93
N THR A 225 -59.51 -17.67 38.25
CA THR A 225 -59.22 -16.59 37.31
C THR A 225 -57.79 -16.08 37.53
N GLU A 226 -56.99 -16.06 36.46
CA GLU A 226 -55.64 -15.49 36.45
C GLU A 226 -55.72 -13.96 36.55
N ILE A 227 -54.90 -13.36 37.42
CA ILE A 227 -54.75 -11.91 37.54
C ILE A 227 -53.27 -11.52 37.65
N ASP A 228 -52.92 -10.33 37.17
CA ASP A 228 -51.64 -9.68 37.46
C ASP A 228 -51.81 -8.82 38.72
N ILE A 229 -51.08 -9.17 39.79
CA ILE A 229 -51.18 -8.50 41.09
C ILE A 229 -50.68 -7.05 41.08
N ARG A 230 -49.99 -6.61 40.03
CA ARG A 230 -49.52 -5.22 39.89
C ARG A 230 -50.64 -4.31 39.42
N THR A 231 -51.53 -4.81 38.56
CA THR A 231 -52.62 -4.03 37.97
C THR A 231 -53.95 -4.27 38.69
N GLN A 232 -54.25 -5.51 39.08
CA GLN A 232 -55.49 -5.86 39.77
C GLN A 232 -55.31 -5.77 41.29
N LYS A 233 -55.66 -4.62 41.87
CA LYS A 233 -55.57 -4.38 43.33
C LYS A 233 -56.86 -4.67 44.11
N GLU A 234 -57.99 -4.76 43.42
CA GLU A 234 -59.31 -4.99 44.04
C GLU A 234 -60.06 -6.11 43.32
N ILE A 235 -60.73 -6.98 44.06
CA ILE A 235 -61.63 -8.02 43.52
C ILE A 235 -63.06 -7.66 43.91
N LYS A 236 -63.88 -7.29 42.91
CA LYS A 236 -65.30 -6.96 43.15
C LYS A 236 -66.13 -8.22 43.21
N LEU A 237 -66.62 -8.53 44.41
CA LEU A 237 -67.57 -9.62 44.63
C LEU A 237 -68.97 -9.06 44.39
N TYR A 238 -69.51 -9.27 43.19
CA TYR A 238 -70.88 -8.86 42.86
C TYR A 238 -71.89 -9.80 43.55
N SER A 239 -72.05 -9.64 44.86
CA SER A 239 -73.10 -10.29 45.63
C SER A 239 -74.41 -9.55 45.39
N LYS A 240 -75.40 -10.25 44.83
CA LYS A 240 -76.80 -9.86 45.04
C LYS A 240 -77.14 -10.26 46.47
N GLY A 241 -77.29 -9.26 47.34
CA GLY A 241 -77.79 -9.45 48.71
C GLY A 241 -79.20 -10.00 48.73
#